data_AF-A0A1V5A1A6-F1
#
_entry.id   AF-A0A1V5A1A6-F1
#
_cell.length_a   1.000
_cell.length_b   1.000
_cell.length_c   1.000
_cell.angle_alpha   90.00
_cell.angle_beta   90.00
_cell.angle_gamma   90.00
#
_symmetry.space_group_name_H-M   'P 1'
#
loop_
_entity.id
_entity.type
_entity.pdbx_description
1 polymer ?
#
loop_
_entity_poly.entity_id
_entity_poly.type
_entity_poly.pdbx_seq_one_letter_code
_entity_poly.pdbx_strand_id
1 'polypeptide(L)'
;MPPSTQPKLARRLGFWEVTLSGIGIILGAGIYALIGQAAGSAGNAVWLSFVFSALVAFFTALSYMELSSMMPDVGAEYEYTARAVGRRMAMVIGWLIIFSGILGAATVSLGFAGYLGGLLPIAVFPAAVLLIAVLCGILLLGVKESAWVAVVFTLIEVGGLLLIIAAGIPCLGRVDYFEMPLGLSGVVTAAALVFFAYQGFEEMVKFSEETRRPERTVPLALITALVVSTVLYIFVCISAVSVVGWEALAASSAPFATVASAAWGADASLLLSVIALFATANTVLMMMFASSRISFGMARAGSLPGLLSRVHPGRHTPWTAILLVGGGALFFMFTGDIAFVANIANFTLFVTFVVVNLSVIILRYREPDRPRPFSIPGRLGNFPVFPLLGLLSCIFLLVQLEPAVLGVGALLTGIGVVIAIFYGEVEER
;
A
#
# COMPACT_ATOMS: atom_id res chain seq x y z
N MET A 1 -38.48 -13.88 2.66
CA MET A 1 -37.72 -13.62 1.42
C MET A 1 -36.88 -14.84 1.13
N PRO A 2 -36.87 -15.40 -0.10
CA PRO A 2 -35.91 -16.45 -0.43
C PRO A 2 -34.48 -15.86 -0.34
N PRO A 3 -33.48 -16.65 0.11
CA PRO A 3 -32.10 -16.17 0.15
C PRO A 3 -31.72 -15.75 -1.27
N SER A 4 -31.31 -14.49 -1.44
CA SER A 4 -30.75 -14.04 -2.70
C SER A 4 -29.49 -14.87 -2.95
N THR A 5 -29.59 -15.83 -3.87
CA THR A 5 -28.45 -16.62 -4.33
C THR A 5 -27.55 -15.72 -5.16
N GLN A 6 -26.82 -14.82 -4.48
CA GLN A 6 -25.75 -14.09 -5.12
C GLN A 6 -24.72 -15.13 -5.60
N PRO A 7 -24.34 -15.09 -6.89
CA PRO A 7 -23.36 -16.01 -7.41
C PRO A 7 -22.04 -15.83 -6.63
N LYS A 8 -21.54 -16.92 -6.02
CA LYS A 8 -20.27 -16.92 -5.30
C LYS A 8 -19.11 -16.92 -6.31
N LEU A 9 -18.04 -16.20 -6.01
CA LEU A 9 -16.82 -16.21 -6.81
C LEU A 9 -16.21 -17.62 -6.87
N ALA A 10 -15.55 -17.93 -7.99
CA ALA A 10 -14.93 -19.24 -8.18
C ALA A 10 -13.58 -19.31 -7.45
N ARG A 11 -13.42 -20.30 -6.56
CA ARG A 11 -12.17 -20.54 -5.81
C ARG A 11 -11.07 -21.16 -6.67
N ARG A 12 -10.40 -20.34 -7.47
CA ARG A 12 -9.39 -20.78 -8.45
C ARG A 12 -7.94 -20.56 -7.99
N LEU A 13 -7.70 -19.60 -7.09
CA LEU A 13 -6.36 -19.23 -6.66
C LEU A 13 -5.81 -20.23 -5.63
N GLY A 14 -4.60 -20.71 -5.84
CA GLY A 14 -3.84 -21.51 -4.89
C GLY A 14 -2.80 -20.68 -4.14
N PHE A 15 -1.91 -21.35 -3.42
CA PHE A 15 -0.88 -20.69 -2.63
C PHE A 15 0.08 -19.85 -3.48
N TRP A 16 0.54 -20.39 -4.61
CA TRP A 16 1.52 -19.70 -5.46
C TRP A 16 0.91 -18.50 -6.16
N GLU A 17 -0.34 -18.61 -6.64
CA GLU A 17 -1.03 -17.52 -7.29
C GLU A 17 -1.24 -16.35 -6.32
N VAL A 18 -1.75 -16.63 -5.10
CA VAL A 18 -1.95 -15.60 -4.08
C VAL A 18 -0.62 -14.99 -3.63
N THR A 19 0.43 -15.80 -3.47
CA THR A 19 1.76 -15.31 -3.05
C THR A 19 2.39 -14.44 -4.13
N LEU A 20 2.35 -14.83 -5.40
CA LEU A 20 2.90 -14.04 -6.51
C LEU A 20 2.12 -12.75 -6.72
N SER A 21 0.78 -12.79 -6.63
CA SER A 21 -0.04 -11.58 -6.65
C SER A 21 0.29 -10.66 -5.47
N GLY A 22 0.49 -11.22 -4.28
CA GLY A 22 0.91 -10.48 -3.09
C GLY A 22 2.26 -9.80 -3.23
N ILE A 23 3.25 -10.53 -3.77
CA ILE A 23 4.58 -9.99 -4.06
C ILE A 23 4.45 -8.82 -5.03
N GLY A 24 3.67 -8.94 -6.10
CA GLY A 24 3.44 -7.85 -7.05
C GLY A 24 2.75 -6.64 -6.46
N ILE A 25 1.77 -6.86 -5.58
CA ILE A 25 1.10 -5.77 -4.89
C ILE A 25 2.08 -5.02 -3.96
N ILE A 26 2.94 -5.75 -3.23
CA ILE A 26 3.92 -5.16 -2.33
C ILE A 26 5.03 -4.45 -3.11
N LEU A 27 5.67 -5.11 -4.09
CA LEU A 27 6.82 -4.63 -4.89
C LEU A 27 6.51 -3.45 -5.82
N GLY A 28 5.35 -2.84 -5.67
CA GLY A 28 4.88 -1.76 -6.51
C GLY A 28 5.72 -0.49 -6.43
N ALA A 29 5.11 0.62 -6.83
CA ALA A 29 5.82 1.86 -7.06
C ALA A 29 6.57 2.48 -5.87
N GLY A 30 6.26 2.09 -4.64
CA GLY A 30 6.85 2.71 -3.44
C GLY A 30 8.37 2.66 -3.45
N ILE A 31 8.96 1.50 -3.78
CA ILE A 31 10.42 1.35 -3.87
C ILE A 31 11.01 2.16 -5.05
N TYR A 32 10.31 2.21 -6.18
CA TYR A 32 10.75 2.92 -7.38
C TYR A 32 10.76 4.44 -7.18
N ALA A 33 9.80 4.97 -6.41
CA ALA A 33 9.57 6.40 -6.29
C ALA A 33 10.22 7.02 -5.04
N LEU A 34 10.28 6.28 -3.92
CA LEU A 34 10.62 6.87 -2.62
C LEU A 34 12.02 6.51 -2.11
N ILE A 35 12.72 5.57 -2.74
CA ILE A 35 14.05 5.14 -2.27
C ILE A 35 15.06 6.29 -2.22
N GLY A 36 15.03 7.22 -3.19
CA GLY A 36 15.89 8.40 -3.20
C GLY A 36 15.64 9.30 -2.00
N GLN A 37 14.38 9.67 -1.75
CA GLN A 37 14.00 10.49 -0.60
C GLN A 37 14.34 9.83 0.74
N ALA A 38 14.15 8.51 0.84
CA ALA A 38 14.52 7.74 2.02
C ALA A 38 16.05 7.71 2.23
N ALA A 39 16.83 7.54 1.16
CA ALA A 39 18.29 7.58 1.22
C ALA A 39 18.81 8.97 1.61
N GLY A 40 18.13 10.04 1.20
CA GLY A 40 18.46 11.41 1.66
C GLY A 40 18.37 11.59 3.18
N SER A 41 17.51 10.82 3.84
CA SER A 41 17.35 10.85 5.30
C SER A 41 18.21 9.81 6.02
N ALA A 42 18.27 8.59 5.51
CA ALA A 42 18.93 7.45 6.15
C ALA A 42 20.39 7.23 5.72
N GLY A 43 20.85 7.89 4.66
CA GLY A 43 22.15 7.65 4.03
C GLY A 43 22.25 6.29 3.37
N ASN A 44 23.46 5.73 3.35
CA ASN A 44 23.70 4.36 2.86
C ASN A 44 23.00 3.31 3.72
N ALA A 45 22.62 3.66 4.96
CA ALA A 45 21.90 2.79 5.87
C ALA A 45 20.39 2.69 5.61
N VAL A 46 19.88 3.17 4.46
CA VAL A 46 18.46 3.06 4.07
C VAL A 46 17.90 1.63 4.12
N TRP A 47 18.74 0.61 3.94
CA TRP A 47 18.34 -0.79 4.11
C TRP A 47 17.85 -1.10 5.54
N LEU A 48 18.41 -0.44 6.57
CA LEU A 48 17.90 -0.56 7.95
C LEU A 48 16.51 0.02 8.09
N SER A 49 16.19 1.12 7.39
CA SER A 49 14.84 1.69 7.37
C SER A 49 13.84 0.67 6.84
N PHE A 50 14.18 -0.05 5.76
CA PHE A 50 13.34 -1.13 5.23
C PHE A 50 13.20 -2.30 6.20
N VAL A 51 14.23 -2.63 6.98
CA VAL A 51 14.15 -3.66 8.05
C VAL A 51 13.21 -3.20 9.16
N PHE A 52 13.32 -1.95 9.62
CA PHE A 52 12.41 -1.40 10.64
C PHE A 52 10.96 -1.40 10.15
N SER A 53 10.69 -0.91 8.93
CA SER A 53 9.36 -0.92 8.34
C SER A 53 8.82 -2.34 8.17
N ALA A 54 9.65 -3.28 7.74
CA ALA A 54 9.28 -4.69 7.63
C ALA A 54 8.88 -5.29 8.98
N LEU A 55 9.58 -4.93 10.06
CA LEU A 55 9.26 -5.41 11.40
C LEU A 55 7.89 -4.90 11.88
N VAL A 56 7.58 -3.62 11.61
CA VAL A 56 6.26 -3.06 11.90
C VAL A 56 5.16 -3.73 11.07
N ALA A 57 5.42 -3.92 9.77
CA ALA A 57 4.52 -4.61 8.86
C ALA A 57 4.31 -6.06 9.29
N PHE A 58 5.36 -6.76 9.75
CA PHE A 58 5.31 -8.14 10.23
C PHE A 58 4.38 -8.30 11.43
N PHE A 59 4.47 -7.43 12.44
CA PHE A 59 3.57 -7.52 13.59
C PHE A 59 2.11 -7.32 13.20
N THR A 60 1.84 -6.39 12.28
CA THR A 60 0.48 -6.17 11.76
C THR A 60 0.03 -7.30 10.83
N ALA A 61 0.91 -7.86 10.02
CA ALA A 61 0.65 -9.00 9.15
C ALA A 61 0.17 -10.21 9.96
N LEU A 62 0.75 -10.49 11.13
CA LEU A 62 0.26 -11.52 12.04
C LEU A 62 -1.21 -11.28 12.45
N SER A 63 -1.60 -10.03 12.70
CA SER A 63 -2.98 -9.64 12.98
C SER A 63 -3.91 -9.91 11.79
N TYR A 64 -3.49 -9.56 10.56
CA TYR A 64 -4.24 -9.88 9.34
C TYR A 64 -4.36 -11.39 9.10
N MET A 65 -3.31 -12.16 9.38
CA MET A 65 -3.32 -13.62 9.25
C MET A 65 -4.37 -14.26 10.17
N GLU A 66 -4.47 -13.82 11.43
CA GLU A 66 -5.50 -14.35 12.35
C GLU A 66 -6.91 -13.93 11.93
N LEU A 67 -7.11 -12.64 11.59
CA LEU A 67 -8.43 -12.12 11.18
C LEU A 67 -8.93 -12.77 9.89
N SER A 68 -8.10 -12.83 8.85
CA SER A 68 -8.45 -13.45 7.56
C SER A 68 -8.72 -14.94 7.68
N SER A 69 -8.01 -15.64 8.58
CA SER A 69 -8.28 -17.06 8.83
C SER A 69 -9.62 -17.30 9.55
N MET A 70 -10.04 -16.36 10.39
CA MET A 70 -11.26 -16.44 11.20
C MET A 70 -12.50 -15.92 10.43
N MET A 71 -12.30 -14.98 9.51
CA MET A 71 -13.32 -14.28 8.72
C MET A 71 -12.85 -14.13 7.26
N PRO A 72 -12.87 -15.21 6.45
CA PRO A 72 -12.38 -15.19 5.06
C PRO A 72 -13.34 -14.47 4.07
N ASP A 73 -14.11 -13.50 4.54
CA ASP A 73 -15.08 -12.73 3.75
C ASP A 73 -14.42 -11.43 3.20
N VAL A 74 -14.96 -10.85 2.12
CA VAL A 74 -14.34 -9.72 1.34
C VAL A 74 -14.14 -8.43 2.15
N GLY A 75 -14.77 -8.29 3.31
CA GLY A 75 -14.89 -7.01 3.99
C GLY A 75 -13.62 -6.46 4.65
N ALA A 76 -12.51 -7.22 4.65
CA ALA A 76 -11.17 -6.81 5.10
C ALA A 76 -11.22 -5.94 6.38
N GLU A 77 -10.51 -4.82 6.42
CA GLU A 77 -10.38 -3.95 7.60
C GLU A 77 -11.72 -3.37 8.07
N TYR A 78 -12.62 -3.05 7.15
CA TYR A 78 -13.95 -2.54 7.48
C TYR A 78 -14.73 -3.58 8.30
N GLU A 79 -14.79 -4.82 7.83
CA GLU A 79 -15.54 -5.88 8.50
C GLU A 79 -14.88 -6.33 9.81
N TYR A 80 -13.55 -6.41 9.83
CA TYR A 80 -12.80 -6.72 11.06
C TYR A 80 -13.10 -5.69 12.15
N THR A 81 -13.06 -4.40 11.77
CA THR A 81 -13.36 -3.29 12.67
C THR A 81 -14.84 -3.26 13.08
N ALA A 82 -15.75 -3.53 12.14
CA ALA A 82 -17.19 -3.52 12.39
C ALA A 82 -17.56 -4.55 13.46
N ARG A 83 -16.96 -5.74 13.39
CA ARG A 83 -17.20 -6.81 14.34
C ARG A 83 -16.53 -6.58 15.69
N ALA A 84 -15.30 -6.09 15.69
CA ALA A 84 -14.54 -5.90 16.93
C ALA A 84 -14.99 -4.66 17.71
N VAL A 85 -14.99 -3.50 17.05
CA VAL A 85 -15.17 -2.18 17.67
C VAL A 85 -16.58 -1.63 17.42
N GLY A 86 -17.12 -1.86 16.23
CA GLY A 86 -18.46 -1.41 15.84
C GLY A 86 -18.47 -0.66 14.51
N ARG A 87 -19.67 -0.52 13.94
CA ARG A 87 -19.86 -0.03 12.57
C ARG A 87 -19.46 1.43 12.35
N ARG A 88 -19.58 2.28 13.38
CA ARG A 88 -19.10 3.68 13.32
C ARG A 88 -17.59 3.75 13.12
N MET A 89 -16.82 2.96 13.87
CA MET A 89 -15.36 2.90 13.70
C MET A 89 -14.99 2.27 12.35
N ALA A 90 -15.70 1.22 11.93
CA ALA A 90 -15.51 0.63 10.60
C ALA A 90 -15.68 1.65 9.48
N MET A 91 -16.65 2.55 9.61
CA MET A 91 -16.88 3.64 8.67
C MET A 91 -15.72 4.64 8.64
N VAL A 92 -15.14 5.00 9.79
CA VAL A 92 -13.93 5.83 9.85
C VAL A 92 -12.77 5.13 9.15
N ILE A 93 -12.59 3.82 9.38
CA ILE A 93 -11.54 3.04 8.72
C ILE A 93 -11.77 2.94 7.20
N GLY A 94 -12.99 2.66 6.75
CA GLY A 94 -13.32 2.66 5.32
C GLY A 94 -13.04 4.01 4.66
N TRP A 95 -13.35 5.11 5.35
CA TRP A 95 -12.99 6.46 4.92
C TRP A 95 -11.48 6.65 4.78
N LEU A 96 -10.70 6.23 5.79
CA LEU A 96 -9.24 6.34 5.75
C LEU A 96 -8.62 5.47 4.64
N ILE A 97 -9.16 4.29 4.35
CA ILE A 97 -8.70 3.42 3.26
C ILE A 97 -8.95 4.06 1.89
N ILE A 98 -10.11 4.71 1.70
CA ILE A 98 -10.39 5.45 0.47
C ILE A 98 -9.31 6.52 0.26
N PHE A 99 -9.02 7.32 1.30
CA PHE A 99 -7.97 8.34 1.26
C PHE A 99 -6.58 7.75 1.08
N SER A 100 -6.27 6.61 1.69
CA SER A 100 -5.00 5.91 1.50
C SER A 100 -4.74 5.62 0.03
N GLY A 101 -5.72 5.10 -0.72
CA GLY A 101 -5.56 4.88 -2.16
C GLY A 101 -5.59 6.16 -3.00
N ILE A 102 -6.30 7.22 -2.57
CA ILE A 102 -6.24 8.53 -3.23
C ILE A 102 -4.83 9.15 -3.10
N LEU A 103 -4.29 9.17 -1.89
CA LEU A 103 -2.97 9.70 -1.58
C LEU A 103 -1.88 8.84 -2.20
N GLY A 104 -2.04 7.51 -2.16
CA GLY A 104 -1.13 6.58 -2.84
C GLY A 104 -1.11 6.80 -4.36
N ALA A 105 -2.27 6.95 -4.99
CA ALA A 105 -2.35 7.26 -6.42
C ALA A 105 -1.65 8.60 -6.75
N ALA A 106 -1.81 9.62 -5.91
CA ALA A 106 -1.14 10.91 -6.06
C ALA A 106 0.40 10.77 -5.93
N THR A 107 0.88 10.14 -4.86
CA THR A 107 2.30 9.89 -4.61
C THR A 107 2.96 9.13 -5.75
N VAL A 108 2.35 8.03 -6.19
CA VAL A 108 2.92 7.20 -7.24
C VAL A 108 2.88 7.92 -8.59
N SER A 109 1.86 8.73 -8.86
CA SER A 109 1.81 9.55 -10.09
C SER A 109 2.95 10.57 -10.14
N LEU A 110 3.33 11.16 -9.00
CA LEU A 110 4.52 12.02 -8.91
C LEU A 110 5.81 11.24 -9.19
N GLY A 111 5.90 10.00 -8.67
CA GLY A 111 7.01 9.09 -8.98
C GLY A 111 7.10 8.74 -10.47
N PHE A 112 5.98 8.34 -11.08
CA PHE A 112 5.87 8.08 -12.53
C PHE A 112 6.37 9.29 -13.33
N ALA A 113 5.95 10.49 -12.95
CA ALA A 113 6.33 11.71 -13.64
C ALA A 113 7.84 12.02 -13.55
N GLY A 114 8.50 11.64 -12.45
CA GLY A 114 9.96 11.71 -12.31
C GLY A 114 10.69 10.84 -13.34
N TYR A 115 10.20 9.61 -13.57
CA TYR A 115 10.73 8.72 -14.62
C TYR A 115 10.39 9.22 -16.03
N LEU A 116 9.18 9.73 -16.26
CA LEU A 116 8.76 10.21 -17.58
C LEU A 116 9.54 11.46 -17.99
N GLY A 117 9.78 12.38 -17.04
CA GLY A 117 10.58 13.59 -17.25
C GLY A 117 12.05 13.31 -17.59
N GLY A 118 12.57 12.14 -17.20
CA GLY A 118 13.89 11.67 -17.63
C GLY A 118 13.96 11.19 -19.09
N LEU A 119 12.81 10.82 -19.67
CA LEU A 119 12.72 10.33 -21.07
C LEU A 119 12.23 11.40 -22.04
N LEU A 120 11.27 12.22 -21.60
CA LEU A 120 10.64 13.26 -22.38
C LEU A 120 10.79 14.60 -21.65
N PRO A 121 10.97 15.72 -22.37
CA PRO A 121 11.07 17.06 -21.78
C PRO A 121 9.69 17.58 -21.31
N ILE A 122 9.02 16.83 -20.44
CA ILE A 122 7.71 17.15 -19.86
C ILE A 122 7.91 17.43 -18.38
N ALA A 123 7.32 18.52 -17.88
CA ALA A 123 7.35 18.84 -16.46
C ALA A 123 6.59 17.80 -15.63
N VAL A 124 7.04 17.59 -14.39
CA VAL A 124 6.52 16.54 -13.48
C VAL A 124 5.00 16.65 -13.29
N PHE A 125 4.49 17.85 -13.00
CA PHE A 125 3.06 18.05 -12.72
C PHE A 125 2.16 17.70 -13.92
N PRO A 126 2.37 18.24 -15.15
CA PRO A 126 1.61 17.83 -16.34
C PRO A 126 1.66 16.32 -16.62
N ALA A 127 2.82 15.67 -16.43
CA ALA A 127 2.96 14.23 -16.64
C ALA A 127 2.10 13.42 -15.67
N ALA A 128 2.11 13.77 -14.38
CA ALA A 128 1.30 13.12 -13.36
C ALA A 128 -0.22 13.36 -13.58
N VAL A 129 -0.60 14.58 -13.95
CA VAL A 129 -2.00 14.92 -14.31
C VAL A 129 -2.47 14.09 -15.50
N LEU A 130 -1.62 13.99 -16.54
CA LEU A 130 -1.92 13.19 -17.74
C LEU A 130 -2.11 11.73 -17.39
N LEU A 131 -1.24 11.15 -16.55
CA LEU A 131 -1.37 9.77 -16.10
C LEU A 131 -2.73 9.55 -15.41
N ILE A 132 -3.06 10.36 -14.40
CA ILE A 132 -4.31 10.20 -13.64
C ILE A 132 -5.52 10.36 -14.58
N ALA A 133 -5.48 11.32 -15.52
CA ALA A 133 -6.56 11.51 -16.49
C ALA A 133 -6.74 10.29 -17.42
N VAL A 134 -5.65 9.72 -17.93
CA VAL A 134 -5.68 8.51 -18.77
C VAL A 134 -6.22 7.33 -17.97
N LEU A 135 -5.73 7.08 -16.76
CA LEU A 135 -6.16 5.96 -15.93
C LEU A 135 -7.63 6.11 -15.48
N CYS A 136 -8.08 7.33 -15.15
CA CYS A 136 -9.49 7.65 -14.98
C CYS A 136 -10.31 7.25 -16.21
N GLY A 137 -9.84 7.60 -17.42
CA GLY A 137 -10.47 7.21 -18.67
C GLY A 137 -10.60 5.69 -18.82
N ILE A 138 -9.51 4.95 -18.56
CA ILE A 138 -9.50 3.47 -18.60
C ILE A 138 -10.52 2.88 -17.63
N LEU A 139 -10.56 3.37 -16.39
CA LEU A 139 -11.52 2.92 -15.38
C LEU A 139 -12.97 3.24 -15.75
N LEU A 140 -13.22 4.42 -16.34
CA LEU A 140 -14.54 4.82 -16.82
C LEU A 140 -15.02 3.97 -17.99
N LEU A 141 -14.10 3.57 -18.88
CA LEU A 141 -14.37 2.65 -19.98
C LEU A 141 -14.75 1.23 -19.49
N GLY A 142 -14.47 0.91 -18.23
CA GLY A 142 -14.81 -0.38 -17.63
C GLY A 142 -13.90 -1.51 -18.09
N VAL A 143 -12.68 -1.16 -18.52
CA VAL A 143 -11.63 -2.14 -18.78
C VAL A 143 -11.32 -2.81 -17.45
N LYS A 144 -11.69 -4.09 -17.34
CA LYS A 144 -11.29 -4.91 -16.19
C LYS A 144 -9.88 -5.39 -16.46
N GLU A 145 -8.98 -5.05 -15.54
CA GLU A 145 -7.67 -5.69 -15.42
C GLU A 145 -7.87 -7.22 -15.43
N SER A 146 -7.22 -7.90 -16.36
CA SER A 146 -7.16 -9.36 -16.34
C SER A 146 -6.11 -9.76 -15.31
N ALA A 147 -6.40 -10.76 -14.48
CA ALA A 147 -5.43 -11.28 -13.51
C ALA A 147 -4.08 -11.64 -14.15
N TRP A 148 -4.08 -12.04 -15.44
CA TRP A 148 -2.86 -12.30 -16.19
C TRP A 148 -2.06 -11.04 -16.55
N VAL A 149 -2.73 -9.92 -16.83
CA VAL A 149 -2.08 -8.62 -17.08
C VAL A 149 -1.38 -8.13 -15.83
N ALA A 150 -2.04 -8.21 -14.67
CA ALA A 150 -1.43 -7.89 -13.38
C ALA A 150 -0.17 -8.75 -13.10
N VAL A 151 -0.23 -10.07 -13.36
CA VAL A 151 0.94 -10.96 -13.24
C VAL A 151 2.08 -10.52 -14.16
N VAL A 152 1.79 -10.15 -15.41
CA VAL A 152 2.81 -9.65 -16.34
C VAL A 152 3.47 -8.38 -15.81
N PHE A 153 2.69 -7.41 -15.30
CA PHE A 153 3.27 -6.21 -14.69
C PHE A 153 4.13 -6.51 -13.48
N THR A 154 3.69 -7.41 -12.61
CA THR A 154 4.49 -7.90 -11.48
C THR A 154 5.80 -8.54 -11.92
N LEU A 155 5.80 -9.34 -12.99
CA LEU A 155 7.03 -9.95 -13.50
C LEU A 155 7.99 -8.89 -14.06
N ILE A 156 7.47 -7.85 -14.71
CA ILE A 156 8.25 -6.71 -15.20
C ILE A 156 8.85 -5.92 -14.02
N GLU A 157 8.07 -5.65 -12.98
CA GLU A 157 8.49 -5.00 -11.73
C GLU A 157 9.61 -5.78 -11.04
N VAL A 158 9.38 -7.07 -10.76
CA VAL A 158 10.39 -7.95 -10.15
C VAL A 158 11.66 -7.99 -11.01
N GLY A 159 11.50 -8.10 -12.34
CA GLY A 159 12.63 -8.09 -13.28
C GLY A 159 13.47 -6.82 -13.16
N GLY A 160 12.85 -5.64 -13.08
CA GLY A 160 13.54 -4.38 -12.88
C GLY A 160 14.34 -4.34 -11.57
N LEU A 161 13.76 -4.81 -10.47
CA LEU A 161 14.45 -4.88 -9.18
C LEU A 161 15.64 -5.86 -9.22
N LEU A 162 15.48 -7.01 -9.88
CA LEU A 162 16.58 -7.97 -10.08
C LEU A 162 17.71 -7.38 -10.93
N LEU A 163 17.40 -6.53 -11.92
CA LEU A 163 18.43 -5.80 -12.67
C LEU A 163 19.19 -4.82 -11.76
N ILE A 164 18.51 -4.11 -10.87
CA ILE A 164 19.19 -3.23 -9.90
C ILE A 164 20.08 -4.03 -8.95
N ILE A 165 19.62 -5.20 -8.49
CA ILE A 165 20.46 -6.09 -7.67
C ILE A 165 21.70 -6.53 -8.47
N ALA A 166 21.52 -6.96 -9.72
CA ALA A 166 22.63 -7.38 -10.59
C ALA A 166 23.64 -6.24 -10.85
N ALA A 167 23.16 -5.00 -11.00
CA ALA A 167 24.01 -3.81 -11.14
C ALA A 167 24.87 -3.55 -9.89
N GLY A 168 24.35 -3.87 -8.70
CA GLY A 168 25.05 -3.68 -7.44
C GLY A 168 26.15 -4.69 -7.14
N ILE A 169 26.05 -5.93 -7.64
CA ILE A 169 26.98 -7.03 -7.30
C ILE A 169 28.47 -6.64 -7.49
N PRO A 170 28.90 -6.02 -8.61
CA PRO A 170 30.31 -5.63 -8.80
C PRO A 170 30.77 -4.44 -7.94
N CYS A 171 29.83 -3.76 -7.30
CA CYS A 171 30.05 -2.55 -6.53
C CYS A 171 29.93 -2.77 -5.02
N LEU A 172 29.66 -4.00 -4.57
CA LEU A 172 29.53 -4.31 -3.15
C LEU A 172 30.83 -3.98 -2.39
N GLY A 173 30.68 -3.34 -1.23
CA GLY A 173 31.79 -2.92 -0.36
C GLY A 173 32.45 -1.60 -0.75
N ARG A 174 31.93 -0.86 -1.74
CA ARG A 174 32.46 0.47 -2.13
C ARG A 174 32.01 1.62 -1.24
N VAL A 175 30.94 1.42 -0.48
CA VAL A 175 30.36 2.42 0.43
C VAL A 175 30.30 1.88 1.85
N ASP A 176 30.29 2.77 2.84
CA ASP A 176 29.97 2.39 4.21
C ASP A 176 28.45 2.24 4.35
N TYR A 177 27.98 0.99 4.45
CA TYR A 177 26.56 0.66 4.60
C TYR A 177 25.92 1.14 5.90
N PHE A 178 26.71 1.64 6.85
CA PHE A 178 26.24 2.21 8.11
C PHE A 178 26.41 3.73 8.16
N GLU A 179 26.77 4.36 7.06
CA GLU A 179 26.80 5.82 6.96
C GLU A 179 25.38 6.40 7.10
N MET A 180 25.18 7.16 8.17
CA MET A 180 23.90 7.76 8.56
C MET A 180 24.07 9.27 8.76
N PRO A 181 23.83 10.12 7.74
CA PRO A 181 24.07 11.56 7.83
C PRO A 181 23.23 12.24 8.92
N LEU A 182 22.02 11.74 9.18
CA LEU A 182 21.12 12.21 10.23
C LEU A 182 21.05 11.23 11.43
N GLY A 183 22.01 10.31 11.55
CA GLY A 183 22.06 9.28 12.58
C GLY A 183 20.85 8.33 12.56
N LEU A 184 20.61 7.66 13.70
CA LEU A 184 19.51 6.71 13.84
C LEU A 184 18.12 7.38 13.67
N SER A 185 18.00 8.67 14.01
CA SER A 185 16.79 9.45 13.74
C SER A 185 16.43 9.47 12.26
N GLY A 186 17.40 9.69 11.37
CA GLY A 186 17.19 9.65 9.93
C GLY A 186 16.72 8.29 9.43
N VAL A 187 17.28 7.21 9.97
CA VAL A 187 16.86 5.83 9.67
C VAL A 187 15.40 5.59 10.08
N VAL A 188 14.99 6.08 11.25
CA VAL A 188 13.61 5.92 11.76
C VAL A 188 12.62 6.77 10.97
N THR A 189 12.96 8.03 10.64
CA THR A 189 12.10 8.89 9.80
C THR A 189 11.95 8.31 8.40
N ALA A 190 13.04 7.81 7.80
CA ALA A 190 12.99 7.09 6.53
C ALA A 190 12.16 5.81 6.63
N ALA A 191 12.19 5.10 7.77
CA ALA A 191 11.35 3.91 7.99
C ALA A 191 9.84 4.26 7.95
N ALA A 192 9.45 5.40 8.51
CA ALA A 192 8.08 5.88 8.41
C ALA A 192 7.69 6.16 6.95
N LEU A 193 8.59 6.75 6.14
CA LEU A 193 8.36 7.02 4.72
C LEU A 193 8.29 5.75 3.88
N VAL A 194 9.30 4.88 3.95
CA VAL A 194 9.39 3.66 3.13
C VAL A 194 8.40 2.58 3.55
N PHE A 195 7.68 2.76 4.67
CA PHE A 195 6.51 1.95 4.97
C PHE A 195 5.49 1.97 3.83
N PHE A 196 5.45 3.05 3.05
CA PHE A 196 4.66 3.14 1.83
C PHE A 196 4.96 2.01 0.83
N ALA A 197 6.21 1.56 0.75
CA ALA A 197 6.59 0.44 -0.13
C ALA A 197 6.10 -0.93 0.38
N TYR A 198 5.62 -1.00 1.62
CA TYR A 198 4.94 -2.19 2.15
C TYR A 198 3.42 -2.11 2.03
N GLN A 199 2.86 -0.98 1.60
CA GLN A 199 1.43 -0.85 1.37
C GLN A 199 0.95 -1.92 0.38
N GLY A 200 -0.12 -2.62 0.75
CA GLY A 200 -0.75 -3.62 -0.09
C GLY A 200 -0.58 -5.07 0.37
N PHE A 201 0.24 -5.38 1.37
CA PHE A 201 0.21 -6.74 1.97
C PHE A 201 -1.18 -7.06 2.55
N GLU A 202 -1.89 -6.04 3.04
CA GLU A 202 -3.25 -6.13 3.54
C GLU A 202 -4.28 -6.45 2.45
N GLU A 203 -4.04 -5.99 1.22
CA GLU A 203 -4.92 -6.24 0.07
C GLU A 203 -5.02 -7.74 -0.27
N MET A 204 -4.00 -8.52 0.11
CA MET A 204 -3.98 -9.97 -0.11
C MET A 204 -5.17 -10.69 0.55
N VAL A 205 -5.71 -10.15 1.65
CA VAL A 205 -6.86 -10.77 2.32
C VAL A 205 -8.15 -10.68 1.50
N LYS A 206 -8.22 -9.75 0.54
CA LYS A 206 -9.40 -9.58 -0.33
C LYS A 206 -9.54 -10.71 -1.35
N PHE A 207 -8.46 -11.45 -1.63
CA PHE A 207 -8.51 -12.65 -2.48
C PHE A 207 -9.10 -13.88 -1.77
N SER A 208 -9.51 -13.78 -0.49
CA SER A 208 -10.00 -14.91 0.29
C SER A 208 -11.16 -15.66 -0.38
N GLU A 209 -12.09 -14.96 -1.02
CA GLU A 209 -13.23 -15.61 -1.69
C GLU A 209 -12.85 -16.38 -2.96
N GLU A 210 -11.76 -15.98 -3.62
CA GLU A 210 -11.24 -16.60 -4.85
C GLU A 210 -10.16 -17.66 -4.55
N THR A 211 -9.76 -17.81 -3.28
CA THR A 211 -8.69 -18.69 -2.84
C THR A 211 -9.20 -20.07 -2.40
N ARG A 212 -8.45 -21.12 -2.73
CA ARG A 212 -8.68 -22.48 -2.24
C ARG A 212 -8.18 -22.60 -0.79
N ARG A 213 -9.07 -23.01 0.13
CA ARG A 213 -8.78 -23.11 1.58
C ARG A 213 -8.20 -21.79 2.13
N PRO A 214 -8.93 -20.67 1.99
CA PRO A 214 -8.41 -19.34 2.33
C PRO A 214 -7.92 -19.25 3.77
N GLU A 215 -8.50 -20.02 4.68
CA GLU A 215 -8.20 -20.03 6.10
C GLU A 215 -6.74 -20.41 6.42
N ARG A 216 -6.05 -21.08 5.49
CA ARG A 216 -4.64 -21.45 5.61
C ARG A 216 -3.78 -20.83 4.51
N THR A 217 -4.32 -20.77 3.29
CA THR A 217 -3.57 -20.31 2.13
C THR A 217 -3.27 -18.81 2.19
N VAL A 218 -4.26 -17.97 2.54
CA VAL A 218 -4.09 -16.52 2.60
C VAL A 218 -3.08 -16.12 3.68
N PRO A 219 -3.16 -16.63 4.93
CA PRO A 219 -2.15 -16.35 5.94
C PRO A 219 -0.73 -16.70 5.52
N LEU A 220 -0.52 -17.90 4.97
CA LEU A 220 0.81 -18.36 4.54
C LEU A 220 1.33 -17.54 3.35
N ALA A 221 0.46 -17.22 2.39
CA ALA A 221 0.83 -16.41 1.24
C ALA A 221 1.22 -14.99 1.67
N LEU A 222 0.46 -14.39 2.60
CA LEU A 222 0.72 -13.04 3.12
C LEU A 222 2.11 -12.93 3.74
N ILE A 223 2.45 -13.83 4.68
CA ILE A 223 3.76 -13.78 5.32
C ILE A 223 4.90 -14.11 4.35
N THR A 224 4.67 -15.04 3.42
CA THR A 224 5.67 -15.40 2.41
C THR A 224 5.96 -14.22 1.49
N ALA A 225 4.92 -13.55 1.00
CA ALA A 225 5.05 -12.37 0.14
C ALA A 225 5.78 -11.24 0.87
N LEU A 226 5.40 -10.97 2.13
CA LEU A 226 6.06 -9.94 2.94
C LEU A 226 7.56 -10.21 3.11
N VAL A 227 7.95 -11.43 3.49
CA VAL A 227 9.36 -11.80 3.69
C VAL A 227 10.15 -11.71 2.38
N VAL A 228 9.63 -12.25 1.28
CA VAL A 228 10.29 -12.21 -0.03
C VAL A 228 10.49 -10.77 -0.49
N SER A 229 9.46 -9.93 -0.38
CA SER A 229 9.54 -8.52 -0.76
C SER A 229 10.52 -7.73 0.11
N THR A 230 10.54 -7.98 1.43
CA THR A 230 11.53 -7.36 2.32
C THR A 230 12.96 -7.72 1.93
N VAL A 231 13.24 -8.99 1.64
CA VAL A 231 14.58 -9.43 1.22
C VAL A 231 14.99 -8.75 -0.09
N LEU A 232 14.08 -8.68 -1.06
CA LEU A 232 14.32 -7.96 -2.31
C LEU A 232 14.60 -6.47 -2.07
N TYR A 233 13.79 -5.80 -1.24
CA TYR A 233 14.01 -4.39 -0.91
C TYR A 233 15.36 -4.13 -0.25
N ILE A 234 15.78 -4.97 0.70
CA ILE A 234 17.09 -4.83 1.34
C ILE A 234 18.21 -4.95 0.31
N PHE A 235 18.15 -5.96 -0.58
CA PHE A 235 19.16 -6.12 -1.62
C PHE A 235 19.15 -4.99 -2.64
N VAL A 236 17.98 -4.48 -3.02
CA VAL A 236 17.85 -3.32 -3.90
C VAL A 236 18.46 -2.08 -3.25
N CYS A 237 18.19 -1.83 -1.97
CA CYS A 237 18.78 -0.71 -1.22
C CYS A 237 20.31 -0.79 -1.20
N ILE A 238 20.86 -1.93 -0.78
CA ILE A 238 22.31 -2.17 -0.74
C ILE A 238 22.92 -1.97 -2.14
N SER A 239 22.27 -2.51 -3.17
CA SER A 239 22.76 -2.43 -4.55
C SER A 239 22.73 -0.99 -5.07
N ALA A 240 21.63 -0.26 -4.88
CA ALA A 240 21.48 1.10 -5.35
C ALA A 240 22.55 2.03 -4.74
N VAL A 241 22.72 1.99 -3.42
CA VAL A 241 23.74 2.83 -2.75
C VAL A 241 25.16 2.41 -3.10
N SER A 242 25.41 1.11 -3.37
CA SER A 242 26.72 0.63 -3.80
C SER A 242 27.14 1.16 -5.17
N VAL A 243 26.18 1.39 -6.08
CA VAL A 243 26.47 1.85 -7.45
C VAL A 243 26.69 3.36 -7.50
N VAL A 244 25.82 4.15 -6.87
CA VAL A 244 25.81 5.62 -7.04
C VAL A 244 26.03 6.43 -5.76
N GLY A 245 26.02 5.81 -4.58
CA GLY A 245 26.00 6.52 -3.29
C GLY A 245 24.62 7.09 -2.93
N TRP A 246 24.41 7.40 -1.65
CA TRP A 246 23.11 7.88 -1.17
C TRP A 246 22.79 9.32 -1.63
N GLU A 247 23.81 10.15 -1.86
CA GLU A 247 23.66 11.55 -2.27
C GLU A 247 23.11 11.65 -3.70
N ALA A 248 23.70 10.88 -4.63
CA ALA A 248 23.23 10.83 -6.01
C ALA A 248 21.84 10.19 -6.10
N LEU A 249 21.55 9.20 -5.24
CA LEU A 249 20.24 8.57 -5.15
C LEU A 249 19.19 9.56 -4.64
N ALA A 250 19.52 10.36 -3.62
CA ALA A 250 18.65 11.38 -3.03
C ALA A 250 18.38 12.57 -3.96
N ALA A 251 19.35 12.92 -4.81
CA ALA A 251 19.21 13.99 -5.79
C ALA A 251 18.40 13.57 -7.04
N SER A 252 18.14 12.27 -7.22
CA SER A 252 17.49 11.76 -8.45
C SER A 252 15.97 11.72 -8.35
N SER A 253 15.29 12.21 -9.38
CA SER A 253 13.85 12.01 -9.59
C SER A 253 13.49 10.65 -10.16
N ALA A 254 14.48 9.89 -10.63
CA ALA A 254 14.34 8.55 -11.22
C ALA A 254 15.46 7.63 -10.71
N PRO A 255 15.46 7.27 -9.40
CA PRO A 255 16.62 6.68 -8.74
C PRO A 255 17.18 5.43 -9.44
N PHE A 256 16.33 4.52 -9.89
CA PHE A 256 16.78 3.30 -10.56
C PHE A 256 17.24 3.49 -12.00
N ALA A 257 16.75 4.52 -12.70
CA ALA A 257 17.30 4.92 -13.98
C ALA A 257 18.73 5.48 -13.80
N THR A 258 18.95 6.26 -12.74
CA THR A 258 20.29 6.75 -12.37
C THR A 258 21.26 5.61 -12.05
N VAL A 259 20.82 4.61 -11.26
CA VAL A 259 21.62 3.42 -10.96
C VAL A 259 21.97 2.64 -12.24
N ALA A 260 20.99 2.40 -13.12
CA ALA A 260 21.22 1.69 -14.37
C ALA A 260 22.15 2.46 -15.32
N SER A 261 22.01 3.79 -15.39
CA SER A 261 22.90 4.67 -16.16
C SER A 261 24.35 4.56 -15.70
N ALA A 262 24.57 4.58 -14.38
CA ALA A 262 25.90 4.47 -13.80
C ALA A 262 26.52 3.08 -13.99
N ALA A 263 25.72 2.01 -13.97
CA ALA A 263 26.20 0.64 -14.12
C ALA A 263 26.46 0.23 -15.57
N TRP A 264 25.57 0.60 -16.50
CA TRP A 264 25.54 0.04 -17.87
C TRP A 264 25.29 1.09 -18.97
N GLY A 265 25.23 2.37 -18.64
CA GLY A 265 25.06 3.46 -19.61
C GLY A 265 23.62 3.78 -19.98
N ALA A 266 23.45 4.65 -20.98
CA ALA A 266 22.17 5.29 -21.31
C ALA A 266 21.06 4.31 -21.73
N ASP A 267 21.39 3.24 -22.47
CA ASP A 267 20.40 2.26 -22.92
C ASP A 267 19.76 1.50 -21.74
N ALA A 268 20.54 1.23 -20.69
CA ALA A 268 20.04 0.60 -19.48
C ALA A 268 19.15 1.55 -18.68
N SER A 269 19.48 2.85 -18.64
CA SER A 269 18.63 3.89 -18.05
C SER A 269 17.26 3.95 -18.72
N LEU A 270 17.22 3.89 -20.05
CA LEU A 270 15.96 3.84 -20.82
C LEU A 270 15.14 2.60 -20.45
N LEU A 271 15.75 1.42 -20.44
CA LEU A 271 15.09 0.17 -20.09
C LEU A 271 14.46 0.23 -18.69
N LEU A 272 15.23 0.66 -17.68
CA LEU A 272 14.74 0.76 -16.30
C LEU A 272 13.67 1.84 -16.15
N SER A 273 13.77 2.95 -16.89
CA SER A 273 12.73 3.98 -16.89
C SER A 273 11.42 3.43 -17.45
N VAL A 274 11.45 2.69 -18.55
CA VAL A 274 10.25 2.05 -19.13
C VAL A 274 9.64 1.05 -18.14
N ILE A 275 10.45 0.21 -17.51
CA ILE A 275 9.98 -0.72 -16.47
C ILE A 275 9.30 0.04 -15.33
N ALA A 276 9.94 1.10 -14.83
CA ALA A 276 9.40 1.93 -13.75
C ALA A 276 8.08 2.62 -14.13
N LEU A 277 7.94 3.09 -15.38
CA LEU A 277 6.71 3.70 -15.89
C LEU A 277 5.54 2.71 -15.90
N PHE A 278 5.77 1.48 -16.36
CA PHE A 278 4.73 0.44 -16.32
C PHE A 278 4.36 0.06 -14.88
N ALA A 279 5.37 -0.13 -14.01
CA ALA A 279 5.18 -0.44 -12.60
C ALA A 279 4.33 0.62 -11.88
N THR A 280 4.71 1.88 -12.05
CA THR A 280 4.04 3.02 -11.40
C THR A 280 2.65 3.26 -11.97
N ALA A 281 2.45 3.16 -13.28
CA ALA A 281 1.12 3.26 -13.89
C ALA A 281 0.16 2.16 -13.41
N ASN A 282 0.62 0.92 -13.35
CA ASN A 282 -0.15 -0.22 -12.84
C ASN A 282 -0.54 0.01 -11.37
N THR A 283 0.41 0.43 -10.54
CA THR A 283 0.15 0.73 -9.11
C THR A 283 -0.92 1.81 -8.95
N VAL A 284 -0.85 2.92 -9.71
CA VAL A 284 -1.87 3.99 -9.66
C VAL A 284 -3.24 3.47 -10.08
N LEU A 285 -3.30 2.68 -11.16
CA LEU A 285 -4.54 2.11 -11.65
C LEU A 285 -5.21 1.23 -10.58
N MET A 286 -4.43 0.38 -9.90
CA MET A 286 -4.92 -0.51 -8.86
C MET A 286 -5.40 0.25 -7.62
N MET A 287 -4.66 1.27 -7.17
CA MET A 287 -5.07 2.12 -6.06
C MET A 287 -6.37 2.87 -6.37
N MET A 288 -6.49 3.46 -7.57
CA MET A 288 -7.70 4.15 -8.00
C MET A 288 -8.89 3.20 -8.13
N PHE A 289 -8.66 1.99 -8.67
CA PHE A 289 -9.68 0.96 -8.79
C PHE A 289 -10.23 0.54 -7.42
N ALA A 290 -9.33 0.20 -6.48
CA ALA A 290 -9.69 -0.24 -5.13
C ALA A 290 -10.45 0.85 -4.37
N SER A 291 -9.92 2.09 -4.32
CA SER A 291 -10.58 3.22 -3.63
C SER A 291 -11.95 3.56 -4.23
N SER A 292 -12.09 3.49 -5.56
CA SER A 292 -13.38 3.76 -6.22
C SER A 292 -14.43 2.70 -5.87
N ARG A 293 -14.02 1.44 -5.78
CA ARG A 293 -14.92 0.33 -5.41
C ARG A 293 -15.34 0.37 -3.95
N ILE A 294 -14.42 0.70 -3.04
CA ILE A 294 -14.73 0.88 -1.62
C ILE A 294 -15.69 2.06 -1.44
N SER A 295 -15.41 3.20 -2.10
CA SER A 295 -16.29 4.38 -2.08
C SER A 295 -17.70 4.05 -2.56
N PHE A 296 -17.82 3.32 -3.68
CA PHE A 296 -19.10 2.86 -4.21
C PHE A 296 -19.82 1.90 -3.25
N GLY A 297 -19.10 0.92 -2.68
CA GLY A 297 -19.66 -0.05 -1.74
C GLY A 297 -20.20 0.61 -0.47
N MET A 298 -19.42 1.52 0.12
CA MET A 298 -19.84 2.30 1.30
C MET A 298 -21.03 3.21 1.00
N ALA A 299 -21.06 3.86 -0.17
CA ALA A 299 -22.19 4.69 -0.56
C ALA A 299 -23.48 3.88 -0.77
N ARG A 300 -23.37 2.68 -1.36
CA ARG A 300 -24.50 1.76 -1.51
C ARG A 300 -24.99 1.24 -0.15
N ALA A 301 -24.10 1.09 0.82
CA ALA A 301 -24.41 0.71 2.18
C ALA A 301 -24.94 1.87 3.05
N GLY A 302 -25.13 3.08 2.48
CA GLY A 302 -25.62 4.26 3.20
C GLY A 302 -24.57 4.94 4.09
N SER A 303 -23.32 4.47 4.08
CA SER A 303 -22.21 5.04 4.86
C SER A 303 -21.52 6.23 4.17
N LEU A 304 -21.86 6.55 2.92
CA LEU A 304 -21.36 7.73 2.22
C LEU A 304 -22.50 8.37 1.41
N PRO A 305 -22.36 9.63 0.97
CA PRO A 305 -23.37 10.28 0.14
C PRO A 305 -23.78 9.43 -1.06
N GLY A 306 -25.09 9.23 -1.24
CA GLY A 306 -25.64 8.33 -2.27
C GLY A 306 -25.23 8.66 -3.71
N LEU A 307 -24.73 9.88 -3.96
CA LEU A 307 -24.13 10.28 -5.24
C LEU A 307 -23.00 9.35 -5.69
N LEU A 308 -22.22 8.79 -4.76
CA LEU A 308 -21.10 7.88 -5.05
C LEU A 308 -21.54 6.45 -5.39
N SER A 309 -22.83 6.12 -5.18
CA SER A 309 -23.42 4.85 -5.59
C SER A 309 -23.93 4.84 -7.04
N ARG A 310 -23.75 5.94 -7.79
CA ARG A 310 -24.21 6.03 -9.19
C ARG A 310 -23.33 5.21 -10.12
N VAL A 311 -23.98 4.46 -11.01
CA VAL A 311 -23.34 3.58 -12.00
C VAL A 311 -23.69 4.05 -13.40
N HIS A 312 -22.74 3.96 -14.34
CA HIS A 312 -22.97 4.31 -15.73
C HIS A 312 -23.91 3.28 -16.41
N PRO A 313 -25.01 3.70 -17.07
CA PRO A 313 -26.03 2.79 -17.60
C PRO A 313 -25.50 1.73 -18.58
N GLY A 314 -24.60 2.10 -19.51
CA GLY A 314 -24.03 1.16 -20.49
C GLY A 314 -22.80 0.36 -20.04
N ARG A 315 -21.89 0.96 -19.26
CA ARG A 315 -20.59 0.36 -18.89
C ARG A 315 -20.60 -0.34 -17.53
N HIS A 316 -21.65 -0.13 -16.72
CA HIS A 316 -21.77 -0.64 -15.36
C HIS A 316 -20.59 -0.27 -14.44
N THR A 317 -19.96 0.89 -14.68
CA THR A 317 -18.85 1.44 -13.89
C THR A 317 -19.33 2.50 -12.90
N PRO A 318 -18.78 2.55 -11.66
CA PRO A 318 -19.15 3.54 -10.65
C PRO A 318 -18.49 4.90 -10.94
N TRP A 319 -18.95 5.58 -11.98
CA TRP A 319 -18.28 6.74 -12.56
C TRP A 319 -18.10 7.92 -11.58
N THR A 320 -19.06 8.15 -10.68
CA THR A 320 -18.94 9.24 -9.68
C THR A 320 -17.85 8.96 -8.66
N ALA A 321 -17.71 7.70 -8.23
CA ALA A 321 -16.62 7.29 -7.34
C ALA A 321 -15.26 7.41 -8.03
N ILE A 322 -15.17 7.00 -9.30
CA ILE A 322 -13.93 7.13 -10.10
C ILE A 322 -13.52 8.60 -10.23
N LEU A 323 -14.45 9.49 -10.55
CA LEU A 323 -14.16 10.93 -10.65
C LEU A 323 -13.78 11.55 -9.29
N LEU A 324 -14.39 11.12 -8.19
CA LEU A 324 -14.01 11.58 -6.85
C LEU A 324 -12.58 11.15 -6.51
N VAL A 325 -12.24 9.88 -6.75
CA VAL A 325 -10.91 9.34 -6.44
C VAL A 325 -9.85 9.99 -7.33
N GLY A 326 -10.10 10.10 -8.63
CA GLY A 326 -9.20 10.78 -9.56
C GLY A 326 -9.05 12.27 -9.27
N GLY A 327 -10.15 12.97 -9.00
CA GLY A 327 -10.12 14.38 -8.60
C GLY A 327 -9.41 14.60 -7.26
N GLY A 328 -9.59 13.69 -6.30
CA GLY A 328 -8.85 13.69 -5.04
C GLY A 328 -7.35 13.48 -5.25
N ALA A 329 -6.96 12.54 -6.11
CA ALA A 329 -5.55 12.28 -6.40
C ALA A 329 -4.89 13.49 -7.07
N LEU A 330 -5.61 14.12 -8.02
CA LEU A 330 -5.19 15.39 -8.63
C LEU A 330 -5.08 16.52 -7.61
N PHE A 331 -5.96 16.59 -6.61
CA PHE A 331 -5.88 17.62 -5.57
C PHE A 331 -4.64 17.40 -4.67
N PHE A 332 -4.43 16.19 -4.17
CA PHE A 332 -3.35 15.91 -3.22
C PHE A 332 -1.97 15.99 -3.83
N MET A 333 -1.80 15.71 -5.13
CA MET A 333 -0.50 15.89 -5.78
C MET A 333 -0.01 17.35 -5.78
N PHE A 334 -0.87 18.35 -5.54
CA PHE A 334 -0.47 19.75 -5.39
C PHE A 334 -0.22 20.21 -3.95
N THR A 335 -0.45 19.34 -2.96
CA THR A 335 -0.35 19.73 -1.53
C THR A 335 1.06 19.75 -0.96
N GLY A 336 2.02 19.13 -1.63
CA GLY A 336 3.40 19.06 -1.18
C GLY A 336 4.26 18.23 -2.12
N ASP A 337 5.46 17.88 -1.67
CA ASP A 337 6.34 16.97 -2.41
C ASP A 337 5.87 15.51 -2.28
N ILE A 338 6.57 14.62 -3.00
CA ILE A 338 6.23 13.20 -3.03
C ILE A 338 6.29 12.55 -1.64
N ALA A 339 7.23 12.99 -0.79
CA ALA A 339 7.41 12.45 0.56
C ALA A 339 6.29 12.89 1.50
N PHE A 340 5.86 14.14 1.43
CA PHE A 340 4.75 14.69 2.19
C PHE A 340 3.45 13.95 1.87
N VAL A 341 3.11 13.79 0.58
CA VAL A 341 1.89 13.09 0.16
C VAL A 341 1.93 11.61 0.55
N ALA A 342 3.09 10.95 0.41
CA ALA A 342 3.30 9.56 0.86
C ALA A 342 3.09 9.41 2.37
N ASN A 343 3.61 10.36 3.15
CA ASN A 343 3.48 10.32 4.60
C ASN A 343 2.04 10.57 5.09
N ILE A 344 1.23 11.35 4.37
CA ILE A 344 -0.22 11.41 4.66
C ILE A 344 -0.87 10.05 4.36
N ALA A 345 -0.49 9.36 3.28
CA ALA A 345 -0.98 8.00 3.01
C ALA A 345 -0.59 7.04 4.16
N ASN A 346 0.67 7.06 4.59
CA ASN A 346 1.16 6.26 5.71
C ASN A 346 0.44 6.59 7.01
N PHE A 347 0.11 7.86 7.28
CA PHE A 347 -0.71 8.24 8.43
C PHE A 347 -2.05 7.48 8.42
N THR A 348 -2.77 7.49 7.30
CA THR A 348 -4.08 6.81 7.19
C THR A 348 -3.95 5.30 7.38
N LEU A 349 -2.87 4.70 6.90
CA LEU A 349 -2.56 3.28 7.10
C LEU A 349 -2.21 2.96 8.55
N PHE A 350 -1.37 3.77 9.20
CA PHE A 350 -0.99 3.54 10.59
C PHE A 350 -2.20 3.62 11.52
N VAL A 351 -3.10 4.59 11.33
CA VAL A 351 -4.36 4.65 12.09
C VAL A 351 -5.20 3.40 11.84
N THR A 352 -5.30 2.96 10.58
CA THR A 352 -6.01 1.73 10.22
C THR A 352 -5.40 0.49 10.89
N PHE A 353 -4.08 0.37 10.87
CA PHE A 353 -3.36 -0.77 11.44
C PHE A 353 -3.39 -0.77 12.97
N VAL A 354 -3.42 0.40 13.62
CA VAL A 354 -3.70 0.49 15.06
C VAL A 354 -5.07 -0.14 15.37
N VAL A 355 -6.10 0.18 14.60
CA VAL A 355 -7.45 -0.36 14.80
C VAL A 355 -7.53 -1.85 14.45
N VAL A 356 -6.83 -2.32 13.41
CA VAL A 356 -6.76 -3.75 13.06
C VAL A 356 -6.07 -4.57 14.16
N ASN A 357 -4.93 -4.10 14.67
CA ASN A 357 -4.23 -4.74 15.79
C ASN A 357 -5.11 -4.74 17.05
N LEU A 358 -5.78 -3.61 17.34
CA LEU A 358 -6.74 -3.52 18.44
C LEU A 358 -7.93 -4.49 18.26
N SER A 359 -8.39 -4.68 17.03
CA SER A 359 -9.50 -5.59 16.71
C SER A 359 -9.18 -7.03 17.09
N VAL A 360 -7.94 -7.50 16.84
CA VAL A 360 -7.50 -8.82 17.30
C VAL A 360 -7.50 -8.93 18.81
N ILE A 361 -6.97 -7.91 19.50
CA ILE A 361 -6.94 -7.86 20.97
C ILE A 361 -8.38 -7.99 21.49
N ILE A 362 -9.31 -7.15 21.02
CA ILE A 362 -10.71 -7.16 21.44
C ILE A 362 -11.38 -8.51 21.16
N LEU A 363 -11.22 -9.06 19.95
CA LEU A 363 -11.88 -10.32 19.57
C LEU A 363 -11.34 -11.54 20.32
N ARG A 364 -10.10 -11.50 20.83
CA ARG A 364 -9.58 -12.55 21.72
C ARG A 364 -10.26 -12.56 23.08
N TYR A 365 -10.71 -11.41 23.59
CA TYR A 365 -11.46 -11.33 24.84
C TYR A 365 -12.97 -11.51 24.66
N ARG A 366 -13.53 -10.99 23.56
CA ARG A 366 -14.97 -10.98 23.30
C ARG A 366 -15.49 -12.27 22.67
N GLU A 367 -14.69 -12.93 21.82
CA GLU A 367 -15.04 -14.17 21.13
C GLU A 367 -13.97 -15.27 21.38
N PRO A 368 -13.68 -15.66 22.63
CA PRO A 368 -12.57 -16.57 22.95
C PRO A 368 -12.71 -17.95 22.29
N ASP A 369 -13.93 -18.51 22.23
CA ASP A 369 -14.20 -19.86 21.73
C ASP A 369 -14.28 -19.98 20.20
N ARG A 370 -14.15 -18.86 19.49
CA ARG A 370 -14.25 -18.87 18.04
C ARG A 370 -13.07 -19.61 17.40
N PRO A 371 -13.30 -20.50 16.41
CA PRO A 371 -12.23 -21.17 15.69
C PRO A 371 -11.27 -20.18 15.04
N ARG A 372 -9.97 -20.34 15.29
CA ARG A 372 -8.88 -19.55 14.71
C ARG A 372 -7.92 -20.49 13.98
N PRO A 373 -8.17 -20.82 12.70
CA PRO A 373 -7.34 -21.75 11.93
C PRO A 373 -5.87 -21.36 11.88
N PHE A 374 -5.59 -20.06 11.82
CA PHE A 374 -4.29 -19.50 12.19
C PHE A 374 -4.45 -18.72 13.51
N SER A 375 -3.53 -18.91 14.44
CA SER A 375 -3.48 -18.08 15.64
C SER A 375 -2.07 -17.56 15.89
N ILE A 376 -1.99 -16.27 16.20
CA ILE A 376 -0.73 -15.57 16.43
C ILE A 376 0.03 -16.22 17.60
N PRO A 377 1.33 -16.54 17.42
CA PRO A 377 2.17 -17.08 18.48
C PRO A 377 2.39 -16.05 19.62
N GLY A 378 3.04 -16.43 20.72
CA GLY A 378 3.44 -15.47 21.78
C GLY A 378 2.29 -14.92 22.62
N ARG A 379 1.54 -15.81 23.29
CA ARG A 379 0.55 -15.43 24.29
C ARG A 379 1.20 -15.34 25.66
N LEU A 380 1.06 -14.19 26.34
CA LEU A 380 1.35 -14.09 27.78
C LEU A 380 0.02 -14.27 28.52
N GLY A 381 -0.31 -15.51 28.89
CA GLY A 381 -1.65 -15.87 29.35
C GLY A 381 -2.69 -15.71 28.23
N ASN A 382 -3.70 -14.87 28.44
CA ASN A 382 -4.72 -14.54 27.41
C ASN A 382 -4.36 -13.32 26.54
N PHE A 383 -3.29 -12.60 26.87
CA PHE A 383 -2.93 -11.35 26.18
C PHE A 383 -2.08 -11.61 24.92
N PRO A 384 -2.46 -11.08 23.75
CA PRO A 384 -1.70 -11.26 22.51
C PRO A 384 -0.57 -10.23 22.39
N VAL A 385 0.67 -10.64 22.60
CA VAL A 385 1.83 -9.72 22.65
C VAL A 385 2.12 -9.08 21.29
N PHE A 386 2.09 -9.86 20.19
CA PHE A 386 2.43 -9.32 18.87
C PHE A 386 1.43 -8.28 18.33
N PRO A 387 0.11 -8.42 18.47
CA PRO A 387 -0.83 -7.34 18.17
C PRO A 387 -0.56 -6.07 18.98
N LEU A 388 -0.17 -6.18 20.25
CA LEU A 388 0.24 -5.00 21.03
C LEU A 388 1.52 -4.37 20.44
N LEU A 389 2.51 -5.18 20.07
CA LEU A 389 3.72 -4.67 19.42
C LEU A 389 3.41 -4.02 18.07
N GLY A 390 2.50 -4.57 17.28
CA GLY A 390 2.00 -3.97 16.05
C GLY A 390 1.33 -2.63 16.30
N LEU A 391 0.42 -2.57 17.28
CA LEU A 391 -0.23 -1.32 17.69
C LEU A 391 0.77 -0.26 18.14
N LEU A 392 1.69 -0.60 19.05
CA LEU A 392 2.68 0.33 19.59
C LEU A 392 3.68 0.80 18.53
N SER A 393 4.10 -0.10 17.63
CA SER A 393 5.02 0.26 16.55
C SER A 393 4.37 1.13 15.48
N CYS A 394 3.09 0.92 15.15
CA CYS A 394 2.33 1.84 14.29
C CYS A 394 2.17 3.22 14.95
N ILE A 395 1.85 3.29 16.25
CA ILE A 395 1.80 4.58 16.98
C ILE A 395 3.17 5.25 16.98
N PHE A 396 4.24 4.49 17.21
CA PHE A 396 5.60 5.01 17.18
C PHE A 396 5.93 5.63 15.83
N LEU A 397 5.71 4.93 14.71
CA LEU A 397 5.95 5.49 13.37
C LEU A 397 5.04 6.68 13.06
N LEU A 398 3.79 6.67 13.53
CA LEU A 398 2.87 7.80 13.36
C LEU A 398 3.42 9.06 14.03
N VAL A 399 3.97 8.97 15.24
CA VAL A 399 4.55 10.13 15.96
C VAL A 399 5.83 10.66 15.30
N GLN A 400 6.51 9.85 14.46
CA GLN A 400 7.68 10.28 13.70
C GLN A 400 7.34 11.06 12.42
N LEU A 401 6.06 11.13 12.05
CA LEU A 401 5.63 11.92 10.90
C LEU A 401 5.70 13.41 11.22
N GLU A 402 5.96 14.23 10.20
CA GLU A 402 6.05 15.67 10.37
C GLU A 402 4.74 16.27 10.92
N PRO A 403 4.81 17.34 11.75
CA PRO A 403 3.61 17.97 12.32
C PRO A 403 2.56 18.40 11.28
N ALA A 404 3.00 18.83 10.10
CA ALA A 404 2.09 19.17 9.00
C ALA A 404 1.33 17.94 8.47
N VAL A 405 2.02 16.80 8.33
CA VAL A 405 1.40 15.51 7.96
C VAL A 405 0.41 15.07 9.03
N LEU A 406 0.79 15.17 10.32
CA LEU A 406 -0.10 14.85 11.44
C LEU A 406 -1.35 15.73 11.43
N GLY A 407 -1.21 17.03 11.15
CA GLY A 407 -2.34 17.96 11.06
C GLY A 407 -3.32 17.59 9.94
N VAL A 408 -2.82 17.31 8.74
CA VAL A 408 -3.66 16.88 7.61
C VAL A 408 -4.29 15.52 7.87
N GLY A 409 -3.53 14.55 8.37
CA GLY A 409 -4.04 13.22 8.71
C GLY A 409 -5.11 13.25 9.80
N ALA A 410 -4.90 14.07 10.85
CA ALA A 410 -5.88 14.28 11.91
C ALA A 410 -7.15 14.97 11.38
N LEU A 411 -7.02 15.93 10.47
CA LEU A 411 -8.16 16.55 9.79
C LEU A 411 -8.96 15.52 8.98
N LEU A 412 -8.29 14.69 8.17
CA LEU A 412 -8.93 13.63 7.40
C LEU A 412 -9.66 12.62 8.29
N THR A 413 -9.03 12.23 9.41
CA THR A 413 -9.63 11.33 10.40
C THR A 413 -10.83 12.00 11.07
N GLY A 414 -10.70 13.27 11.46
CA GLY A 414 -11.77 14.05 12.07
C GLY A 414 -12.99 14.19 11.15
N ILE A 415 -12.78 14.44 9.85
CA ILE A 415 -13.86 14.43 8.86
C ILE A 415 -14.52 13.05 8.81
N GLY A 416 -13.74 11.97 8.78
CA GLY A 416 -14.28 10.60 8.83
C GLY A 416 -15.14 10.35 10.07
N VAL A 417 -14.69 10.79 11.24
CA VAL A 417 -15.44 10.70 12.51
C VAL A 417 -16.74 11.49 12.44
N VAL A 418 -16.70 12.73 11.92
CA VAL A 418 -17.89 13.56 11.75
C VAL A 418 -18.91 12.88 10.83
N ILE A 419 -18.48 12.38 9.66
CA ILE A 419 -19.37 11.66 8.74
C ILE A 419 -19.92 10.40 9.43
N ALA A 420 -19.10 9.66 10.19
CA ALA A 420 -19.53 8.46 10.91
C ALA A 420 -20.57 8.74 12.01
N ILE A 421 -20.56 9.94 12.62
CA ILE A 421 -21.59 10.36 13.56
C ILE A 421 -22.91 10.64 12.84
N PHE A 422 -22.87 11.35 11.70
CA PHE A 422 -24.09 11.75 10.97
C PHE A 422 -24.73 10.62 10.14
N TYR A 423 -23.93 9.70 9.60
CA TYR A 423 -24.41 8.62 8.72
C TYR A 423 -24.35 7.23 9.39
N GLY A 424 -23.72 7.09 10.56
CA GLY A 424 -23.58 5.82 11.27
C GLY A 424 -24.84 5.34 11.98
N GLU A 425 -25.97 6.04 11.82
CA GLU A 425 -27.29 5.68 12.38
C GLU A 425 -28.24 5.03 11.36
N VAL A 426 -27.78 4.64 10.16
CA VAL A 426 -28.62 3.88 9.23
C VAL A 426 -28.79 2.43 9.73
N GLU A 427 -29.71 2.33 10.68
CA GLU A 427 -30.53 1.24 11.21
C GLU A 427 -30.19 -0.21 10.83
N GLU A 428 -30.04 -1.00 11.89
CA GLU A 428 -30.49 -2.39 11.95
C GLU A 428 -31.94 -2.48 11.42
N ARG A 429 -32.10 -2.91 10.17
CA ARG A 429 -33.37 -3.45 9.65
C ARG A 429 -33.12 -4.73 8.88
#